data_AF-A0A834MLT3-F1
#
_entry.id   AF-A0A834MLT3-F1
#
_cell.length_a   1.000
_cell.length_b   1.000
_cell.length_c   1.000
_cell.angle_alpha   90.00
_cell.angle_beta   90.00
_cell.angle_gamma   90.00
#
_symmetry.space_group_name_H-M   'P 1'
#
loop_
_entity.id
_entity.type
_entity.pdbx_description
1 polymer ?
#
loop_
_entity_poly.entity_id
_entity_poly.type
_entity_poly.pdbx_seq_one_letter_code
_entity_poly.pdbx_strand_id
1 'polypeptide(L)'
;MQIINSDLRKCNKKNQFNEEIPIYNYVSKENPINFEEITKLSKKYILLLPSNDAIWYCSFRNIKYRPIYLLYTCFLHLLPALIVDTISFCIGKKPRLLKIYNKIHKVSNLSTYFTTKEWVFINKRWNELLSKVTAKDRELFFCDMKDIIWETYFQRYILGIRTYIIKDPIETLPQARLKFRRLYWMHQALKLVIACVLLMITWAMFSRLL
;
A
#
# COMPACT_ATOMS: atom_id res chain seq x y z
N MET A 1 1.69 -23.45 39.49
CA MET A 1 0.76 -23.85 38.40
C MET A 1 -0.64 -24.25 38.89
N GLN A 2 -1.04 -23.93 40.14
CA GLN A 2 -2.36 -24.28 40.70
C GLN A 2 -3.30 -23.07 40.87
N ILE A 3 -2.81 -21.83 40.81
CA ILE A 3 -3.60 -20.61 41.05
C ILE A 3 -4.43 -20.21 39.80
N ILE A 4 -3.96 -20.52 38.59
CA ILE A 4 -4.68 -20.18 37.34
C ILE A 4 -5.92 -21.08 37.13
N ASN A 5 -5.92 -22.30 37.67
CA ASN A 5 -7.00 -23.26 37.44
C ASN A 5 -8.24 -23.04 38.35
N SER A 6 -8.10 -22.34 39.48
CA SER A 6 -9.24 -22.02 40.35
C SER A 6 -10.12 -20.91 39.81
N ASP A 7 -9.54 -19.93 39.09
CA ASP A 7 -10.28 -18.82 38.49
C ASP A 7 -11.07 -19.26 37.25
N LEU A 8 -10.52 -20.18 36.45
CA LEU A 8 -11.23 -20.75 35.30
C LEU A 8 -12.44 -21.60 35.71
N ARG A 9 -12.42 -22.22 36.91
CA ARG A 9 -13.55 -23.01 37.42
C ARG A 9 -14.69 -22.16 37.99
N LYS A 10 -14.42 -20.91 38.43
CA LYS A 10 -15.47 -19.96 38.86
C LYS A 10 -16.25 -19.34 37.70
N CYS A 11 -15.71 -19.39 36.48
CA CYS A 11 -16.36 -18.84 35.29
C CYS A 11 -17.37 -19.81 34.63
N ASN A 12 -17.63 -20.97 35.23
CA ASN A 12 -18.55 -21.98 34.71
C ASN A 12 -19.96 -21.91 35.34
N LYS A 13 -20.38 -20.73 35.80
CA LYS A 13 -21.81 -20.45 35.92
C LYS A 13 -22.36 -20.28 34.52
N LYS A 14 -23.20 -21.23 34.08
CA LYS A 14 -24.05 -21.10 32.90
C LYS A 14 -24.88 -19.81 33.03
N ASN A 15 -24.34 -18.70 32.57
CA ASN A 15 -25.13 -17.54 32.24
C ASN A 15 -25.86 -17.88 30.94
N GLN A 16 -27.19 -17.87 30.99
CA GLN A 16 -28.04 -17.75 29.81
C GLN A 16 -27.68 -16.42 29.10
N PHE A 17 -26.64 -16.42 28.27
CA PHE A 17 -26.41 -15.32 27.36
C PHE A 17 -27.34 -15.51 26.16
N ASN A 18 -28.59 -15.05 26.33
CA ASN A 18 -29.47 -14.69 25.22
C ASN A 18 -29.10 -13.33 24.61
N GLU A 19 -27.94 -12.76 24.97
CA GLU A 19 -27.47 -11.48 24.45
C GLU A 19 -26.46 -11.72 23.33
N GLU A 20 -26.77 -11.17 22.15
CA GLU A 20 -25.90 -11.15 20.98
C GLU A 20 -24.55 -10.52 21.35
N ILE A 21 -23.43 -11.15 20.96
CA ILE A 21 -22.08 -10.68 21.27
C ILE A 21 -21.90 -9.25 20.74
N PRO A 22 -21.53 -8.26 21.57
CA PRO A 22 -21.40 -6.90 21.12
C PRO A 22 -20.22 -6.75 20.14
N ILE A 23 -20.52 -6.38 18.89
CA ILE A 23 -19.52 -6.00 17.88
C ILE A 23 -19.09 -4.55 18.09
N TYR A 24 -17.78 -4.31 18.17
CA TYR A 24 -17.17 -2.98 18.25
C TYR A 24 -16.41 -2.69 16.95
N ASN A 25 -16.86 -1.68 16.20
CA ASN A 25 -16.11 -1.20 15.03
C ASN A 25 -15.08 -0.18 15.46
N TYR A 26 -13.84 -0.38 15.01
CA TYR A 26 -12.74 0.57 15.20
C TYR A 26 -12.30 1.10 13.83
N VAL A 27 -12.89 2.22 13.41
CA VAL A 27 -12.57 2.86 12.13
C VAL A 27 -12.15 4.31 12.31
N SER A 28 -11.51 4.90 11.30
CA SER A 28 -11.03 6.29 11.30
C SER A 28 -12.14 7.33 11.06
N LYS A 29 -13.37 7.14 11.57
CA LYS A 29 -14.48 8.06 11.26
C LYS A 29 -14.25 9.45 11.85
N GLU A 30 -13.74 9.51 13.08
CA GLU A 30 -13.47 10.75 13.83
C GLU A 30 -12.17 11.45 13.40
N ASN A 31 -11.33 10.76 12.62
CA ASN A 31 -10.10 11.28 12.04
C ASN A 31 -9.94 10.69 10.62
N PRO A 32 -10.78 11.10 9.66
CA PRO A 32 -10.82 10.50 8.34
C PRO A 32 -9.54 10.76 7.56
N ILE A 33 -9.16 9.79 6.73
CA ILE A 33 -8.10 9.94 5.74
C ILE A 33 -8.59 9.42 4.40
N ASN A 34 -8.42 10.22 3.35
CA ASN A 34 -8.85 9.84 2.01
C ASN A 34 -7.71 9.21 1.17
N PHE A 35 -8.07 8.61 0.03
CA PHE A 35 -7.09 7.95 -0.85
C PHE A 35 -6.02 8.88 -1.41
N GLU A 36 -6.34 10.17 -1.59
CA GLU A 36 -5.36 11.15 -2.07
C GLU A 36 -4.30 11.42 -1.01
N GLU A 37 -4.72 11.63 0.24
CA GLU A 37 -3.82 11.80 1.38
C GLU A 37 -2.96 10.56 1.62
N ILE A 38 -3.57 9.37 1.62
CA ILE A 38 -2.84 8.10 1.71
C ILE A 38 -1.77 8.02 0.61
N THR A 39 -2.14 8.37 -0.63
CA THR A 39 -1.23 8.35 -1.77
C THR A 39 -0.09 9.35 -1.60
N LYS A 40 -0.39 10.58 -1.16
CA LYS A 40 0.57 11.66 -0.95
C LYS A 40 1.58 11.30 0.14
N LEU A 41 1.10 10.87 1.30
CA LEU A 41 1.93 10.49 2.45
C LEU A 41 2.78 9.26 2.13
N SER A 42 2.19 8.22 1.54
CA SER A 42 2.93 7.03 1.11
C SER A 42 4.04 7.40 0.13
N LYS A 43 3.74 8.19 -0.91
CA LYS A 43 4.75 8.64 -1.88
C LYS A 43 5.87 9.41 -1.21
N LYS A 44 5.55 10.39 -0.36
CA LYS A 44 6.54 11.19 0.35
C LYS A 44 7.56 10.30 1.08
N TYR A 45 7.07 9.35 1.89
CA TYR A 45 7.97 8.53 2.70
C TYR A 45 8.65 7.41 1.92
N ILE A 46 8.02 6.84 0.88
CA ILE A 46 8.68 5.90 -0.04
C ILE A 46 9.87 6.56 -0.74
N LEU A 47 9.73 7.82 -1.17
CA LEU A 47 10.82 8.57 -1.81
C LEU A 47 11.94 8.94 -0.83
N LEU A 48 11.63 9.13 0.45
CA LEU A 48 12.61 9.43 1.50
C LEU A 48 13.36 8.19 2.01
N LEU A 49 12.70 7.03 1.95
CA LEU A 49 13.17 5.73 2.46
C LEU A 49 13.25 4.67 1.34
N PRO A 50 13.85 4.95 0.16
CA PRO A 50 13.84 4.03 -0.96
C PRO A 50 14.65 2.78 -0.65
N SER A 51 14.17 1.60 -1.04
CA SER A 51 14.87 0.34 -0.77
C SER A 51 16.04 0.09 -1.72
N ASN A 52 17.11 -0.54 -1.21
CA ASN A 52 18.23 -1.00 -2.02
C ASN A 52 17.81 -2.09 -3.01
N ASP A 53 16.74 -2.83 -2.72
CA ASP A 53 16.18 -3.87 -3.58
C ASP A 53 15.21 -3.34 -4.64
N ALA A 54 15.01 -2.01 -4.72
CA ALA A 54 14.16 -1.41 -5.73
C ALA A 54 14.65 -1.77 -7.14
N ILE A 55 13.75 -2.31 -7.97
CA ILE A 55 14.01 -2.69 -9.37
C ILE A 55 13.84 -1.48 -10.30
N TRP A 56 12.92 -0.58 -9.96
CA TRP A 56 12.60 0.60 -10.76
C TRP A 56 12.23 1.80 -9.87
N TYR A 57 12.17 2.99 -10.47
CA TYR A 57 11.70 4.19 -9.76
C TYR A 57 10.22 4.04 -9.39
N CYS A 58 9.88 4.39 -8.15
CA CYS A 58 8.50 4.30 -7.68
C CYS A 58 7.64 5.38 -8.36
N SER A 59 6.85 4.94 -9.34
CA SER A 59 5.87 5.76 -10.03
C SER A 59 4.55 4.99 -10.06
N PHE A 60 3.56 5.46 -9.31
CA PHE A 60 2.23 4.88 -9.31
C PHE A 60 1.17 5.96 -9.38
N ARG A 61 0.08 5.66 -10.08
CA ARG A 61 -1.05 6.57 -10.30
C ARG A 61 -2.34 5.80 -10.14
N ASN A 62 -3.28 6.36 -9.40
CA ASN A 62 -4.64 5.84 -9.33
C ASN A 62 -5.38 6.26 -10.60
N ILE A 63 -5.99 5.30 -11.31
CA ILE A 63 -6.71 5.52 -12.55
C ILE A 63 -8.19 5.22 -12.32
N LYS A 64 -9.04 6.24 -12.51
CA LYS A 64 -10.49 6.13 -12.32
C LYS A 64 -11.17 5.29 -13.40
N TYR A 65 -10.71 5.42 -14.65
CA TYR A 65 -11.38 4.83 -15.81
C TYR A 65 -10.76 3.49 -16.20
N ARG A 66 -11.59 2.43 -16.27
CA ARG A 66 -11.15 1.06 -16.57
C ARG A 66 -10.40 0.91 -17.90
N PRO A 67 -10.82 1.53 -19.03
CA PRO A 67 -10.08 1.40 -20.29
C PRO A 67 -8.67 1.98 -20.21
N ILE A 68 -8.50 3.13 -19.56
CA ILE A 68 -7.19 3.76 -19.35
C ILE A 68 -6.32 2.88 -18.43
N TYR A 69 -6.92 2.30 -17.39
CA TYR A 69 -6.23 1.36 -16.51
C TYR A 69 -5.71 0.13 -17.26
N LEU A 70 -6.53 -0.44 -18.16
CA LEU A 70 -6.13 -1.58 -18.99
C LEU A 70 -5.02 -1.19 -19.97
N LEU A 71 -5.12 -0.02 -20.60
CA LEU A 71 -4.07 0.53 -21.46
C LEU A 71 -2.74 0.63 -20.71
N TYR A 72 -2.74 1.23 -19.51
CA TYR A 72 -1.54 1.36 -18.70
C TYR A 72 -1.01 -0.01 -18.23
N THR A 73 -1.90 -0.94 -17.90
CA THR A 73 -1.51 -2.31 -17.55
C THR A 73 -0.78 -2.99 -18.71
N CYS A 74 -1.29 -2.88 -19.94
CA CYS A 74 -0.64 -3.45 -21.12
C CYS A 74 0.75 -2.83 -21.35
N PHE A 75 0.85 -1.50 -21.37
CA PHE A 75 2.08 -0.82 -21.80
C PHE A 75 3.11 -0.60 -20.69
N LEU A 76 2.70 -0.48 -19.43
CA LEU A 76 3.60 -0.19 -18.32
C LEU A 76 3.93 -1.42 -17.46
N HIS A 77 3.09 -2.47 -17.49
CA HIS A 77 3.32 -3.68 -16.71
C HIS A 77 3.60 -4.88 -17.61
N LEU A 78 2.66 -5.27 -18.48
CA LEU A 78 2.73 -6.52 -19.24
C LEU A 78 3.85 -6.48 -20.31
N LEU A 79 3.86 -5.47 -21.17
CA LEU A 79 4.84 -5.37 -22.25
C LEU A 79 6.28 -5.26 -21.71
N PRO A 80 6.59 -4.40 -20.72
CA PRO A 80 7.93 -4.37 -20.12
C PRO A 80 8.30 -5.69 -19.43
N ALA A 81 7.35 -6.34 -18.76
CA ALA A 81 7.59 -7.63 -18.12
C ALA A 81 7.92 -8.73 -19.12
N LEU A 82 7.20 -8.80 -20.25
CA LEU A 82 7.47 -9.72 -21.35
C LEU A 82 8.87 -9.50 -21.92
N ILE A 83 9.26 -8.26 -22.20
CA ILE A 83 10.59 -7.92 -22.72
C ILE A 83 11.68 -8.36 -21.74
N VAL A 84 11.58 -7.96 -20.47
CA VAL A 84 12.61 -8.26 -19.46
C VAL A 84 12.71 -9.75 -19.16
N ASP A 85 11.58 -10.45 -19.07
CA ASP A 85 11.58 -11.90 -18.84
C ASP A 85 12.11 -12.67 -20.06
N THR A 86 11.83 -12.21 -21.28
CA THR A 86 12.38 -12.81 -22.52
C THR A 86 13.89 -12.63 -22.58
N ILE A 87 14.40 -11.42 -22.34
CA ILE A 87 15.85 -11.14 -22.28
C ILE A 87 16.51 -11.99 -21.19
N SER A 88 15.87 -12.08 -20.01
CA SER A 88 16.37 -12.91 -18.91
C SER A 88 16.50 -14.37 -19.34
N PHE A 89 15.46 -14.91 -19.97
CA PHE A 89 15.45 -16.28 -20.49
C PHE A 89 16.56 -16.51 -21.53
N CYS A 90 16.73 -15.60 -22.49
CA CYS A 90 17.78 -15.69 -23.51
C CYS A 90 19.21 -15.70 -22.92
N ILE A 91 19.43 -15.02 -21.79
CA ILE A 91 20.74 -14.95 -21.11
C ILE A 91 20.85 -16.03 -20.00
N GLY A 92 19.97 -17.04 -20.00
CA GLY A 92 19.99 -18.14 -19.03
C GLY A 92 19.57 -17.75 -17.61
N LYS A 93 18.98 -16.56 -17.42
CA LYS A 93 18.42 -16.10 -16.14
C LYS A 93 16.95 -16.51 -16.02
N LYS A 94 16.51 -16.75 -14.79
CA LYS A 94 15.12 -17.13 -14.52
C LYS A 94 14.17 -15.93 -14.71
N PRO A 95 13.16 -16.00 -15.61
CA PRO A 95 12.12 -14.97 -15.72
C PRO A 95 11.23 -14.95 -14.48
N ARG A 96 10.86 -13.75 -14.01
CA ARG A 96 10.12 -13.54 -12.75
C ARG A 96 9.10 -12.41 -12.82
N LEU A 97 9.25 -11.45 -13.73
CA LEU A 97 8.52 -10.18 -13.67
C LEU A 97 7.04 -10.36 -14.01
N LEU A 98 6.70 -11.24 -14.96
CA LEU A 98 5.30 -11.61 -15.25
C LEU A 98 4.60 -12.25 -14.05
N LYS A 99 5.32 -13.12 -13.32
CA LYS A 99 4.78 -13.76 -12.11
C LYS A 99 4.52 -12.74 -11.01
N ILE A 100 5.38 -11.73 -10.87
CA ILE A 100 5.20 -10.62 -9.93
C ILE A 100 3.96 -9.81 -10.30
N TYR A 101 3.85 -9.37 -11.56
CA TYR A 101 2.68 -8.59 -12.00
C TYR A 101 1.37 -9.37 -11.91
N ASN A 102 1.36 -10.68 -12.20
CA ASN A 102 0.16 -11.52 -12.00
C ASN A 102 -0.32 -11.50 -10.54
N LYS A 103 0.60 -11.56 -9.57
CA LYS A 103 0.25 -11.44 -8.14
C LYS A 103 -0.30 -10.05 -7.82
N ILE A 104 0.35 -8.99 -8.33
CA ILE A 104 -0.08 -7.60 -8.13
C ILE A 104 -1.49 -7.39 -8.69
N HIS A 105 -1.77 -7.85 -9.91
CA HIS A 105 -3.10 -7.71 -10.52
C HIS A 105 -4.16 -8.53 -9.82
N LYS A 106 -3.83 -9.74 -9.34
CA LYS A 106 -4.76 -10.54 -8.53
C LYS A 106 -5.18 -9.79 -7.26
N VAL A 107 -4.22 -9.26 -6.51
CA VAL A 107 -4.50 -8.48 -5.30
C VAL A 107 -5.29 -7.21 -5.65
N SER A 108 -4.87 -6.47 -6.68
CA SER A 108 -5.56 -5.25 -7.12
C SER A 108 -7.01 -5.50 -7.52
N ASN A 109 -7.30 -6.60 -8.23
CA ASN A 109 -8.67 -6.97 -8.60
C ASN A 109 -9.52 -7.32 -7.36
N LEU A 110 -8.96 -8.08 -6.40
CA LEU A 110 -9.65 -8.42 -5.15
C LEU A 110 -9.94 -7.16 -4.30
N SER A 111 -9.00 -6.23 -4.24
CA SER A 111 -9.15 -4.99 -3.48
C SER A 111 -10.14 -4.01 -4.11
N THR A 112 -10.35 -4.07 -5.43
CA THR A 112 -11.15 -3.09 -6.18
C THR A 112 -12.54 -2.89 -5.56
N TYR A 113 -13.24 -3.98 -5.20
CA TYR A 113 -14.57 -3.91 -4.59
C TYR A 113 -14.61 -3.05 -3.31
N PHE A 114 -13.58 -3.18 -2.48
CA PHE A 114 -13.49 -2.50 -1.20
C PHE A 114 -12.97 -1.07 -1.33
N THR A 115 -12.07 -0.83 -2.29
CA THR A 115 -11.40 0.47 -2.43
C THR A 115 -12.13 1.47 -3.32
N THR A 116 -13.06 1.03 -4.18
CA THR A 116 -13.79 1.93 -5.11
C THR A 116 -15.21 2.24 -4.67
N LYS A 117 -15.62 1.75 -3.49
CA LYS A 117 -16.94 2.02 -2.90
C LYS A 117 -16.76 2.80 -1.61
N GLU A 118 -17.74 3.62 -1.30
CA GLU A 118 -17.82 4.27 -0.01
C GLU A 118 -18.48 3.34 1.00
N TRP A 119 -17.86 3.24 2.17
CA TRP A 119 -18.35 2.43 3.27
C TRP A 119 -18.48 3.33 4.48
N VAL A 120 -19.70 3.44 4.99
CA VAL A 120 -19.97 4.20 6.21
C VAL A 120 -20.03 3.22 7.38
N PHE A 121 -19.00 3.27 8.22
CA PHE A 121 -18.95 2.50 9.46
C PHE A 121 -19.35 3.38 10.65
N ILE A 122 -19.88 2.75 11.69
CA ILE A 122 -20.36 3.43 12.91
C ILE A 122 -19.54 2.95 14.10
N ASN A 123 -18.90 3.89 14.80
CA ASN A 123 -18.05 3.65 15.98
C ASN A 123 -18.78 3.84 17.32
N LYS A 124 -20.12 3.87 17.32
CA LYS A 124 -20.92 4.22 18.51
C LYS A 124 -20.53 3.41 19.76
N ARG A 125 -20.55 2.08 19.65
CA ARG A 125 -20.18 1.18 20.75
C ARG A 125 -18.73 1.36 21.22
N TRP A 126 -17.82 1.65 20.29
CA TRP A 126 -16.41 1.90 20.62
C TRP A 126 -16.24 3.20 21.41
N ASN A 127 -16.90 4.28 20.97
CA ASN A 127 -16.87 5.56 21.68
C ASN A 127 -17.51 5.47 23.07
N GLU A 128 -18.62 4.73 23.20
CA GLU A 128 -19.25 4.44 24.50
C GLU A 128 -18.38 3.58 25.42
N LEU A 129 -17.56 2.69 24.86
CA LEU A 129 -16.57 1.93 25.62
C LEU A 129 -15.49 2.87 26.14
N LEU A 130 -14.87 3.65 25.25
CA LEU A 130 -13.81 4.59 25.60
C LEU A 130 -14.25 5.59 26.68
N SER A 131 -15.51 6.03 26.70
CA SER A 131 -16.01 6.95 27.74
C SER A 131 -16.16 6.30 29.12
N LYS A 132 -16.13 4.96 29.21
CA LYS A 132 -16.23 4.19 30.46
C LYS A 132 -14.86 3.69 30.94
N VAL A 133 -13.83 3.77 30.11
CA VAL A 133 -12.46 3.33 30.46
C VAL A 133 -11.86 4.34 31.44
N THR A 134 -11.18 3.84 32.47
CA THR A 134 -10.52 4.70 33.46
C THR A 134 -9.33 5.43 32.83
N ALA A 135 -8.91 6.56 33.40
CA ALA A 135 -7.73 7.29 32.89
C ALA A 135 -6.47 6.40 32.85
N LYS A 136 -6.30 5.54 33.86
CA LYS A 136 -5.18 4.59 33.94
C LYS A 136 -5.21 3.56 32.82
N ASP A 137 -6.37 2.97 32.56
CA ASP A 137 -6.52 1.99 31.48
C ASP A 137 -6.38 2.65 30.11
N ARG A 138 -6.84 3.89 29.96
CA ARG A 138 -6.66 4.66 28.71
C ARG A 138 -5.19 4.93 28.41
N GLU A 139 -4.37 5.15 29.44
CA GLU A 139 -2.92 5.30 29.28
C GLU A 139 -2.24 3.98 28.92
N LEU A 140 -2.72 2.85 29.45
CA LEU A 140 -2.18 1.53 29.11
C LEU A 140 -2.61 1.07 27.70
N PHE A 141 -3.80 1.45 27.26
CA PHE A 141 -4.38 1.05 25.98
C PHE A 141 -4.62 2.28 25.08
N PHE A 142 -3.57 2.71 24.37
CA PHE A 142 -3.68 3.73 23.34
C PHE A 142 -4.53 3.25 22.16
N CYS A 143 -5.79 3.66 22.12
CA CYS A 143 -6.76 3.16 21.14
C CYS A 143 -7.79 4.21 20.70
N ASP A 144 -7.41 5.49 20.66
CA ASP A 144 -8.25 6.55 20.09
C ASP A 144 -7.74 6.97 18.70
N MET A 145 -8.59 6.83 17.67
CA MET A 145 -8.24 7.22 16.29
C MET A 145 -7.99 8.73 16.16
N LYS A 146 -8.54 9.54 17.06
CA LYS A 146 -8.33 10.99 17.08
C LYS A 146 -6.89 11.39 17.36
N ASP A 147 -6.16 10.54 18.09
CA ASP A 147 -4.78 10.81 18.48
C ASP A 147 -3.78 10.45 17.37
N ILE A 148 -4.25 9.83 16.28
CA ILE A 148 -3.39 9.44 15.16
C ILE A 148 -2.97 10.65 14.34
N ILE A 149 -1.68 10.95 14.37
CA ILE A 149 -1.04 11.87 13.44
C ILE A 149 -0.65 11.10 12.18
N TRP A 150 -1.43 11.23 11.10
CA TRP A 150 -1.24 10.48 9.85
C TRP A 150 0.17 10.61 9.27
N GLU A 151 0.77 11.79 9.33
CA GLU A 151 2.16 12.04 8.91
C GLU A 151 3.15 11.10 9.62
N THR A 152 3.16 11.12 10.96
CA THR A 152 4.01 10.25 11.79
C THR A 152 3.67 8.78 11.60
N TYR A 153 2.39 8.44 11.44
CA TYR A 153 1.95 7.09 11.14
C TYR A 153 2.58 6.57 9.85
N PHE A 154 2.45 7.30 8.72
CA PHE A 154 3.02 6.87 7.44
C PHE A 154 4.54 6.85 7.45
N GLN A 155 5.21 7.77 8.17
CA GLN A 155 6.66 7.71 8.37
C GLN A 155 7.10 6.38 8.98
N ARG A 156 6.48 6.01 10.10
CA ARG A 156 6.81 4.78 10.85
C ARG A 156 6.37 3.53 10.09
N TYR A 157 5.20 3.58 9.46
CA TYR A 157 4.66 2.49 8.65
C TYR A 157 5.56 2.13 7.48
N ILE A 158 6.01 3.12 6.68
CA ILE A 158 6.89 2.87 5.54
C ILE A 158 8.29 2.41 6.00
N LEU A 159 8.82 2.98 7.09
CA LEU A 159 10.05 2.49 7.71
C LEU A 159 9.92 1.03 8.18
N GLY A 160 8.77 0.68 8.77
CA GLY A 160 8.46 -0.68 9.21
C GLY A 160 8.39 -1.67 8.05
N ILE A 161 7.72 -1.29 6.95
CA ILE A 161 7.71 -2.11 5.72
C ILE A 161 9.13 -2.37 5.24
N ARG A 162 9.94 -1.31 5.12
CA ARG A 162 11.33 -1.43 4.68
C ARG A 162 12.11 -2.40 5.58
N THR A 163 12.06 -2.19 6.88
CA THR A 163 12.90 -2.91 7.85
C THR A 163 12.46 -4.36 8.03
N TYR A 164 11.15 -4.62 8.14
CA TYR A 164 10.64 -5.92 8.58
C TYR A 164 10.04 -6.77 7.45
N ILE A 165 9.44 -6.14 6.43
CA ILE A 165 8.80 -6.87 5.31
C ILE A 165 9.79 -7.05 4.16
N ILE A 166 10.42 -5.95 3.74
CA ILE A 166 11.45 -5.98 2.68
C ILE A 166 12.76 -6.54 3.22
N LYS A 167 12.98 -6.46 4.55
CA LYS A 167 14.22 -6.87 5.22
C LYS A 167 15.43 -6.07 4.73
N ASP A 168 15.22 -4.78 4.50
CA ASP A 168 16.24 -3.83 4.05
C ASP A 168 16.58 -2.87 5.22
N PRO A 169 17.70 -3.09 5.93
CA PRO A 169 18.05 -2.32 7.12
C PRO A 169 18.21 -0.81 6.86
N ILE A 170 18.25 -0.01 7.92
CA ILE A 170 18.36 1.45 7.78
C ILE A 170 19.76 1.88 7.31
N GLU A 171 20.77 1.06 7.60
CA GLU A 171 22.18 1.26 7.29
C GLU A 171 22.43 1.28 5.77
N THR A 172 21.60 0.61 4.99
CA THR A 172 21.69 0.58 3.52
C THR A 172 21.10 1.83 2.86
N LEU A 173 20.38 2.66 3.62
CA LEU A 173 19.64 3.81 3.10
C LEU A 173 20.50 4.80 2.28
N PRO A 174 21.75 5.14 2.67
CA PRO A 174 22.60 6.01 1.86
C PRO A 174 22.86 5.43 0.45
N GLN A 175 23.18 4.14 0.35
CA GLN A 175 23.39 3.47 -0.93
C GLN A 175 22.10 3.37 -1.74
N ALA A 176 20.99 3.04 -1.06
CA ALA A 176 19.69 2.95 -1.69
C ALA A 176 19.24 4.30 -2.29
N ARG A 177 19.52 5.43 -1.63
CA ARG A 177 19.27 6.77 -2.18
C ARG A 177 20.07 7.07 -3.45
N LEU A 178 21.34 6.65 -3.51
CA LEU A 178 22.16 6.79 -4.71
C LEU A 178 21.59 5.97 -5.88
N LYS A 179 21.28 4.68 -5.62
CA LYS A 179 20.63 3.81 -6.61
C LYS A 179 19.29 4.39 -7.08
N PHE A 180 18.48 4.88 -6.15
CA PHE A 180 17.17 5.43 -6.45
C PHE A 180 17.25 6.72 -7.28
N ARG A 181 18.27 7.56 -7.08
CA ARG A 181 18.54 8.71 -7.94
C ARG A 181 18.89 8.30 -9.37
N ARG A 182 19.65 7.22 -9.56
CA ARG A 182 19.92 6.67 -10.91
C ARG A 182 18.62 6.19 -11.56
N LEU A 183 17.81 5.42 -10.81
CA LEU A 183 16.51 4.96 -11.28
C LEU A 183 15.57 6.12 -11.66
N TYR A 184 15.60 7.23 -10.91
CA TYR A 184 14.86 8.44 -11.25
C TYR A 184 15.25 8.99 -12.63
N TRP A 185 16.55 9.17 -12.88
CA TRP A 185 17.01 9.69 -14.18
C TRP A 185 16.74 8.72 -15.32
N MET A 186 16.90 7.40 -15.10
CA MET A 186 16.47 6.38 -16.06
C MET A 186 14.98 6.49 -16.38
N HIS A 187 14.14 6.72 -15.36
CA HIS A 187 12.71 6.92 -15.54
C HIS A 187 12.37 8.19 -16.32
N GLN A 188 13.05 9.32 -16.04
CA GLN A 188 12.85 10.55 -16.80
C GLN A 188 13.31 10.41 -18.25
N ALA A 189 14.46 9.77 -18.49
CA ALA A 189 14.95 9.48 -19.84
C ALA A 189 13.96 8.61 -20.62
N LEU A 190 13.43 7.55 -19.99
CA LEU A 190 12.41 6.70 -20.60
C LEU A 190 11.14 7.50 -20.96
N LYS A 191 10.65 8.37 -20.06
CA LYS A 191 9.51 9.24 -20.34
C LYS A 191 9.77 10.17 -21.53
N LEU A 192 10.97 10.74 -21.61
CA LEU A 192 11.37 11.62 -22.71
C LEU A 192 11.38 10.86 -24.04
N VAL A 193 12.00 9.66 -24.07
CA VAL A 193 12.01 8.80 -25.27
C VAL A 193 10.59 8.48 -25.72
N ILE A 194 9.71 8.08 -24.81
CA ILE A 194 8.30 7.80 -25.13
C ILE A 194 7.61 9.04 -25.70
N ALA A 195 7.81 10.22 -25.09
CA ALA A 195 7.23 11.47 -25.57
C ALA A 195 7.73 11.82 -26.99
N CYS A 196 9.03 11.69 -27.26
CA CYS A 196 9.60 11.91 -28.58
C CYS A 196 9.01 10.95 -29.63
N VAL A 197 8.91 9.66 -29.31
CA VAL A 197 8.31 8.65 -30.22
C VAL A 197 6.86 8.98 -30.54
N LEU A 198 6.06 9.37 -29.53
CA LEU A 198 4.67 9.78 -29.74
C LEU A 198 4.57 11.01 -30.64
N LEU A 199 5.42 12.02 -30.41
CA LEU A 199 5.48 13.22 -31.25
C LEU A 199 5.84 12.89 -32.71
N MET A 200 6.82 12.01 -32.93
CA MET A 200 7.20 11.55 -34.26
C MET A 200 6.05 10.83 -34.98
N ILE A 201 5.32 9.95 -34.28
CA ILE A 201 4.16 9.25 -34.83
C ILE A 201 3.07 10.25 -35.21
N THR A 202 2.75 11.21 -34.34
CA THR A 202 1.72 12.22 -34.63
C THR A 202 2.10 13.11 -35.81
N TRP A 203 3.38 13.50 -35.90
CA TRP A 203 3.89 14.28 -37.03
C TRP A 203 3.80 13.49 -38.34
N ALA A 204 4.25 12.23 -38.35
CA ALA A 204 4.17 11.37 -39.52
C ALA A 204 2.73 11.18 -40.01
N MET A 205 1.78 10.98 -39.10
CA MET A 205 0.36 10.89 -39.43
C MET A 205 -0.17 12.20 -40.02
N PHE A 206 0.16 13.35 -39.41
CA PHE A 206 -0.25 14.66 -39.89
C PHE A 206 0.32 14.96 -41.29
N SER A 207 1.61 14.69 -41.51
CA SER A 207 2.29 14.88 -42.79
C SER A 207 1.80 13.96 -43.92
N ARG A 208 1.04 12.92 -43.60
CA ARG A 208 0.41 12.01 -44.58
C ARG A 208 -1.06 12.37 -44.86
N LEU A 209 -1.66 13.23 -44.04
CA LEU A 209 -3.05 13.67 -44.15
C LEU A 209 -3.17 15.04 -44.85
N LEU A 210 -2.10 15.83 -44.86
CA LEU A 210 -1.88 16.97 -45.77
C LEU A 210 -1.18 16.51 -47.05
#